data_AF-A0A2N5GBX1-F1
#
_entry.id   AF-A0A2N5GBX1-F1
#
_cell.length_a   1.000
_cell.length_b   1.000
_cell.length_c   1.000
_cell.angle_alpha   90.00
_cell.angle_beta   90.00
_cell.angle_gamma   90.00
#
_symmetry.space_group_name_H-M   'P 1'
#
loop_
_entity.id
_entity.type
_entity.pdbx_description
1 polymer ?
#
loop_
_entity_poly.entity_id
_entity_poly.type
_entity_poly.pdbx_seq_one_letter_code
_entity_poly.pdbx_strand_id
1 'polypeptide(L)'
;MDNQIREAINQLLKGELANFEFTEHMKSKVSEQITANNRISKKIQITNRGIPLLLSAAVITVFITGLYHFVLANNSGERNAKDPRDEIIGTVDKDKDQYPPDKHENDNPPQDKPIEVEPDIVEKERKEPVLQKNEQQIENKIPEKTVKEPMPENTLPDFSSMIIKLQNEMHIIYADAHHQGNDHLAKFKSYSTKQDIYQQFLDYVSFDALEKLFHNTITEKEDGLYLNASHMGFYFESGTPYETKRLNDTQYQVIQHQYSDLHGSVTLTVTFEFINKKWIIKAINQVSDVN
;
A
#
# COMPACT_ATOMS: atom_id res chain seq x y z
N MET A 1 -37.58 1.85 19.81
CA MET A 1 -36.58 0.80 19.54
C MET A 1 -35.37 0.92 20.48
N ASP A 2 -34.98 2.13 20.89
CA ASP A 2 -33.80 2.36 21.75
C ASP A 2 -33.87 1.77 23.17
N ASN A 3 -35.07 1.67 23.76
CA ASN A 3 -35.21 1.12 25.11
C ASN A 3 -34.93 -0.39 25.17
N GLN A 4 -35.33 -1.14 24.13
CA GLN A 4 -35.08 -2.58 24.05
C GLN A 4 -33.60 -2.89 23.81
N ILE A 5 -32.90 -2.05 23.05
CA ILE A 5 -31.46 -2.17 22.81
C ILE A 5 -30.67 -1.88 24.09
N ARG A 6 -31.03 -0.84 24.84
CA ARG A 6 -30.41 -0.53 26.15
C ARG A 6 -30.64 -1.64 27.17
N GLU A 7 -31.83 -2.24 27.18
CA GLU A 7 -32.18 -3.33 28.09
C GLU A 7 -31.41 -4.61 27.74
N ALA A 8 -31.27 -4.94 26.45
CA ALA A 8 -30.45 -6.06 25.98
C ALA A 8 -28.95 -5.88 26.29
N ILE A 9 -28.42 -4.66 26.13
CA ILE A 9 -27.03 -4.35 26.50
C ILE A 9 -26.82 -4.50 28.01
N ASN A 10 -27.74 -3.99 28.83
CA ASN A 10 -27.66 -4.13 30.28
C ASN A 10 -27.80 -5.60 30.74
N GLN A 11 -28.57 -6.43 30.04
CA GLN A 11 -28.67 -7.86 30.34
C GLN A 11 -27.41 -8.63 29.94
N LEU A 12 -26.82 -8.33 28.78
CA LEU A 12 -25.54 -8.91 28.35
C LEU A 12 -24.39 -8.56 29.32
N LEU A 13 -24.32 -7.29 29.75
CA LEU A 13 -23.29 -6.82 30.67
C LEU A 13 -23.47 -7.38 32.10
N LYS A 14 -24.70 -7.68 32.53
CA LYS A 14 -24.97 -8.23 33.88
C LYS A 14 -24.61 -9.71 34.04
N GLY A 15 -24.55 -10.49 32.97
CA GLY A 15 -24.27 -11.93 33.07
C GLY A 15 -22.78 -12.24 33.17
N GLU A 16 -21.99 -11.70 32.23
CA GLU A 16 -20.59 -12.11 32.05
C GLU A 16 -19.57 -11.15 32.69
N LEU A 17 -19.95 -9.89 32.96
CA LEU A 17 -19.06 -8.90 33.58
C LEU A 17 -19.39 -8.63 35.05
N ALA A 18 -20.48 -9.18 35.61
CA ALA A 18 -20.86 -8.91 37.00
C ALA A 18 -19.83 -9.42 38.03
N ASN A 19 -19.03 -10.43 37.67
CA ASN A 19 -17.93 -10.94 38.49
C ASN A 19 -16.55 -10.55 37.95
N PHE A 20 -16.50 -9.66 36.94
CA PHE A 20 -15.25 -9.19 36.39
C PHE A 20 -14.68 -8.12 37.30
N GLU A 21 -13.71 -8.51 38.12
CA GLU A 21 -12.93 -7.57 38.92
C GLU A 21 -11.63 -7.26 38.19
N PHE A 22 -11.36 -5.97 37.97
CA PHE A 22 -10.08 -5.56 37.42
C PHE A 22 -8.97 -5.94 38.39
N THR A 23 -8.12 -6.88 37.98
CA THR A 23 -6.89 -7.16 38.72
C THR A 23 -5.98 -5.92 38.70
N GLU A 24 -5.17 -5.74 39.75
CA GLU A 24 -4.22 -4.61 39.83
C GLU A 24 -3.29 -4.53 38.62
N HIS A 25 -2.89 -5.68 38.06
CA HIS A 25 -2.10 -5.75 36.84
C HIS A 25 -2.85 -5.22 35.60
N MET A 26 -4.15 -5.52 35.46
CA MET A 26 -4.96 -4.98 34.37
C MET A 26 -5.20 -3.48 34.52
N LYS A 27 -5.43 -2.99 35.74
CA LYS A 27 -5.51 -1.55 36.01
C LYS A 27 -4.22 -0.83 35.63
N SER A 28 -3.07 -1.40 36.00
CA SER A 28 -1.75 -0.88 35.65
C SER A 28 -1.55 -0.82 34.13
N LYS A 29 -1.84 -1.91 33.40
CA LYS A 29 -1.74 -1.93 31.92
C LYS A 29 -2.69 -0.93 31.25
N VAL A 30 -3.94 -0.84 31.70
CA VAL A 30 -4.90 0.13 31.16
C VAL A 30 -4.45 1.56 31.45
N SER A 31 -3.93 1.83 32.65
CA SER A 31 -3.38 3.13 33.01
C SER A 31 -2.15 3.50 32.17
N GLU A 32 -1.24 2.55 31.94
CA GLU A 32 -0.09 2.73 31.05
C GLU A 32 -0.52 3.02 29.61
N GLN A 33 -1.52 2.28 29.09
CA GLN A 33 -2.04 2.48 27.74
C GLN A 33 -2.75 3.83 27.58
N ILE A 34 -3.55 4.26 28.56
CA ILE A 34 -4.18 5.58 28.57
C ILE A 34 -3.11 6.68 28.65
N THR A 35 -2.06 6.48 29.44
CA THR A 35 -0.98 7.46 29.61
C THR A 35 -0.08 7.52 28.37
N ALA A 36 0.21 6.40 27.72
CA ALA A 36 0.97 6.32 26.47
C ALA A 36 0.23 7.01 25.32
N ASN A 37 -1.07 6.72 25.15
CA ASN A 37 -1.91 7.39 24.14
C ASN A 37 -2.05 8.90 24.40
N ASN A 38 -2.12 9.32 25.67
CA ASN A 38 -2.13 10.75 26.02
C ASN A 38 -0.75 11.43 25.90
N ARG A 39 0.35 10.70 25.85
CA ARG A 39 1.69 11.26 25.55
C ARG A 39 1.88 11.47 24.05
N ILE A 40 1.33 10.58 23.23
CA ILE A 40 1.34 10.72 21.76
C ILE A 40 0.51 11.94 21.32
N SER A 41 -0.62 12.21 21.97
CA SER A 41 -1.44 13.41 21.69
C SER A 41 -0.88 14.72 22.25
N LYS A 42 0.11 14.68 23.16
CA LYS A 42 0.69 15.89 23.78
C LYS A 42 1.90 16.47 23.05
N LYS A 43 2.43 15.82 22.00
CA LYS A 43 3.54 16.37 21.20
C LYS A 43 3.11 17.17 19.95
N ILE A 44 1.80 17.31 19.70
CA ILE A 44 1.23 18.26 18.74
C ILE A 44 0.20 19.13 19.48
N GLN A 45 0.67 19.96 20.41
CA GLN A 45 -0.11 21.11 20.86
C GLN A 45 0.21 22.31 19.96
N ILE A 46 -0.22 22.23 18.70
CA ILE A 46 -0.50 23.43 17.91
C ILE A 46 -1.89 23.88 18.35
N THR A 47 -1.94 25.06 18.97
CA THR A 47 -3.13 25.68 19.54
C THR A 47 -4.20 25.93 18.47
N ASN A 48 -5.15 25.01 18.35
CA ASN A 48 -6.33 25.10 17.48
C ASN A 48 -7.40 26.06 18.03
N ARG A 49 -7.14 27.37 17.96
CA ARG A 49 -8.20 28.40 18.05
C ARG A 49 -8.13 29.52 17.00
N GLY A 50 -7.37 29.38 15.92
CA GLY A 50 -7.26 30.43 14.89
C GLY A 50 -7.12 30.00 13.42
N ILE A 51 -7.11 28.71 13.09
CA ILE A 51 -6.73 28.24 11.75
C ILE A 51 -7.86 28.22 10.67
N PRO A 52 -9.19 28.36 10.96
CA PRO A 52 -10.15 28.49 9.85
C PRO A 52 -9.98 29.78 9.03
N LEU A 53 -9.40 30.85 9.61
CA LEU A 53 -9.31 32.17 8.98
C LEU A 53 -8.10 32.35 8.05
N LEU A 54 -6.98 31.66 8.30
CA LEU A 54 -5.79 31.81 7.45
C LEU A 54 -5.88 30.97 6.16
N LEU A 55 -6.54 29.81 6.19
CA LEU A 55 -6.77 29.03 4.98
C LEU A 55 -7.74 29.74 4.03
N SER A 56 -8.77 30.44 4.56
CA SER A 56 -9.70 31.19 3.72
C SER A 56 -9.04 32.40 3.06
N ALA A 57 -8.13 33.10 3.76
CA ALA A 57 -7.40 34.24 3.17
C ALA A 57 -6.49 33.81 2.01
N ALA A 58 -5.77 32.69 2.16
CA ALA A 58 -4.90 32.17 1.09
C ALA A 58 -5.72 31.74 -0.15
N VAL A 59 -6.85 31.04 0.05
CA VAL A 59 -7.73 30.61 -1.05
C VAL A 59 -8.38 31.81 -1.74
N ILE A 60 -8.87 32.81 -0.99
CA ILE A 60 -9.45 34.03 -1.56
C ILE A 60 -8.40 34.80 -2.37
N THR A 61 -7.15 34.86 -1.90
CA THR A 61 -6.08 35.55 -2.62
C THR A 61 -5.78 34.86 -3.95
N VAL A 62 -5.64 33.53 -3.97
CA VAL A 62 -5.42 32.76 -5.21
C VAL A 62 -6.59 32.93 -6.19
N PHE A 63 -7.83 32.94 -5.68
CA PHE A 63 -9.03 33.10 -6.51
C PHE A 63 -9.12 34.51 -7.12
N ILE A 64 -8.83 35.56 -6.35
CA ILE A 64 -8.81 36.95 -6.84
C ILE A 64 -7.68 37.15 -7.84
N THR A 65 -6.47 36.64 -7.57
CA THR A 65 -5.34 36.74 -8.51
C THR A 65 -5.63 35.99 -9.82
N GLY A 66 -6.26 34.80 -9.75
CA GLY A 66 -6.68 34.06 -10.93
C GLY A 66 -7.74 34.80 -11.76
N LEU A 67 -8.76 35.36 -11.12
CA LEU A 67 -9.79 36.18 -11.79
C LEU A 67 -9.20 37.44 -12.43
N TYR A 68 -8.26 38.11 -11.76
CA TYR A 68 -7.59 39.29 -12.29
C TYR A 68 -6.77 38.95 -13.55
N HIS A 69 -6.06 37.81 -13.55
CA HIS A 69 -5.32 37.33 -14.71
C HIS A 69 -6.25 36.93 -15.87
N PHE A 70 -7.38 36.30 -15.58
CA PHE A 70 -8.35 35.88 -16.59
C PHE A 70 -9.00 37.07 -17.30
N VAL A 71 -9.39 38.11 -16.55
CA VAL A 71 -9.98 39.34 -17.12
C VAL A 71 -8.96 40.11 -17.96
N LEU A 72 -7.70 40.19 -17.52
CA LEU A 72 -6.64 40.83 -18.31
C LEU A 72 -6.28 40.05 -19.58
N ALA A 73 -6.22 38.72 -19.51
CA ALA A 73 -5.89 37.87 -20.66
C ALA A 73 -6.99 37.90 -21.74
N ASN A 74 -8.26 38.05 -21.35
CA ASN A 74 -9.37 38.13 -22.32
C ASN A 74 -9.58 39.53 -22.93
N ASN A 75 -8.96 40.57 -22.39
CA ASN A 75 -9.05 41.94 -22.93
C ASN A 75 -7.90 42.32 -23.86
N SER A 76 -6.85 41.49 -24.00
CA SER A 76 -5.87 41.64 -25.09
C SER A 76 -6.41 41.04 -26.40
N GLY A 77 -7.55 41.55 -26.84
CA GLY A 77 -8.03 41.36 -28.20
C GLY A 77 -7.25 42.27 -29.13
N GLU A 78 -6.13 41.80 -29.67
CA GLU A 78 -5.59 42.34 -30.92
C GLU A 78 -5.74 41.35 -32.06
N ARG A 79 -6.48 41.86 -33.04
CA ARG A 79 -6.85 41.29 -34.33
C ARG A 79 -5.60 40.95 -35.11
N ASN A 80 -5.54 39.77 -35.69
CA ASN A 80 -4.87 39.55 -36.96
C ASN A 80 -5.68 38.55 -37.78
N ALA A 81 -6.56 39.10 -38.62
CA ALA A 81 -7.04 38.38 -39.79
C ALA A 81 -5.87 38.26 -40.76
N LYS A 82 -5.35 37.05 -40.95
CA LYS A 82 -4.52 36.69 -42.11
C LYS A 82 -5.13 35.46 -42.78
N ASP A 83 -5.84 35.80 -43.87
CA ASP A 83 -5.94 35.14 -45.16
C ASP A 83 -5.46 33.67 -45.29
N PRO A 84 -6.33 32.72 -45.68
CA PRO A 84 -5.96 31.34 -45.95
C PRO A 84 -5.81 31.10 -47.46
N ARG A 85 -4.70 31.51 -48.06
CA ARG A 85 -4.21 31.00 -49.35
C ARG A 85 -2.68 31.01 -49.35
N ASP A 86 -2.10 29.98 -49.97
CA ASP A 86 -0.67 29.65 -50.08
C ASP A 86 -0.20 28.83 -48.85
N GLU A 87 0.30 27.60 -48.93
CA GLU A 87 1.14 26.95 -49.95
C GLU A 87 1.02 25.42 -49.86
N ILE A 88 1.03 24.80 -51.04
CA ILE A 88 1.23 23.37 -51.31
C ILE A 88 2.73 23.18 -51.65
N ILE A 89 3.25 21.95 -51.52
CA ILE A 89 4.53 21.38 -52.03
C ILE A 89 5.60 21.27 -50.93
N GLY A 90 5.92 20.06 -50.43
CA GLY A 90 7.01 19.18 -50.90
C GLY A 90 8.25 19.40 -50.01
N THR A 91 9.02 18.44 -49.48
CA THR A 91 9.70 17.26 -50.03
C THR A 91 10.29 16.48 -48.84
N VAL A 92 10.02 15.18 -48.67
CA VAL A 92 10.97 14.06 -48.82
C VAL A 92 12.46 14.41 -48.65
N ASP A 93 13.05 13.94 -47.54
CA ASP A 93 14.46 13.52 -47.34
C ASP A 93 14.41 12.54 -46.15
N LYS A 94 14.74 11.25 -46.17
CA LYS A 94 15.71 10.41 -46.91
C LYS A 94 17.18 10.73 -46.64
N ASP A 95 17.57 10.63 -45.37
CA ASP A 95 18.93 10.34 -44.92
C ASP A 95 18.85 9.54 -43.60
N LYS A 96 19.72 8.60 -43.25
CA LYS A 96 20.71 7.75 -43.93
C LYS A 96 21.18 6.82 -42.81
N ASP A 97 20.98 5.52 -42.95
CA ASP A 97 21.54 4.52 -42.04
C ASP A 97 23.06 4.47 -42.20
N GLN A 98 23.81 4.78 -41.14
CA GLN A 98 25.20 4.34 -40.95
C GLN A 98 25.49 4.15 -39.45
N TYR A 99 25.29 2.93 -38.96
CA TYR A 99 26.01 2.44 -37.78
C TYR A 99 27.23 1.65 -38.24
N PRO A 100 28.44 1.93 -37.71
CA PRO A 100 29.62 1.13 -38.00
C PRO A 100 29.54 -0.24 -37.30
N PRO A 101 30.10 -1.31 -37.90
CA PRO A 101 30.17 -2.62 -37.27
C PRO A 101 31.21 -2.62 -36.16
N ASP A 102 30.77 -2.81 -34.92
CA ASP A 102 31.64 -2.97 -33.76
C ASP A 102 32.25 -4.38 -33.79
N LYS A 103 33.54 -4.44 -34.14
CA LYS A 103 34.36 -5.66 -34.04
C LYS A 103 35.12 -5.61 -32.71
N HIS A 104 34.57 -6.25 -31.69
CA HIS A 104 35.34 -6.66 -30.52
C HIS A 104 35.33 -8.18 -30.42
N GLU A 105 36.29 -8.76 -31.13
CA GLU A 105 36.78 -10.13 -30.96
C GLU A 105 37.65 -10.10 -29.69
N ASN A 106 37.16 -10.69 -28.61
CA ASN A 106 37.91 -10.86 -27.37
C ASN A 106 37.89 -12.34 -27.00
N ASP A 107 38.65 -13.12 -27.76
CA ASP A 107 39.00 -14.50 -27.44
C ASP A 107 40.03 -14.49 -26.31
N ASN A 108 39.56 -14.69 -25.09
CA ASN A 108 40.38 -15.23 -24.01
C ASN A 108 39.75 -16.55 -23.53
N PRO A 109 40.41 -17.71 -23.73
CA PRO A 109 39.93 -18.97 -23.19
C PRO A 109 40.07 -18.97 -21.66
N PRO A 110 39.14 -19.59 -20.91
CA PRO A 110 39.30 -19.80 -19.48
C PRO A 110 40.48 -20.77 -19.25
N GLN A 111 41.47 -20.34 -18.47
CA GLN A 111 42.46 -21.24 -17.91
C GLN A 111 41.82 -22.06 -16.80
N ASP A 112 41.57 -23.35 -17.08
CA ASP A 112 41.28 -24.37 -16.09
C ASP A 112 42.43 -24.44 -15.08
N LYS A 113 42.17 -23.97 -13.86
CA LYS A 113 43.00 -24.30 -12.70
C LYS A 113 42.44 -25.57 -12.04
N PRO A 114 43.28 -26.58 -11.77
CA PRO A 114 42.87 -27.76 -11.02
C PRO A 114 42.41 -27.37 -9.62
N ILE A 115 41.19 -27.80 -9.26
CA ILE A 115 40.70 -27.75 -7.88
C ILE A 115 41.43 -28.85 -7.12
N GLU A 116 42.33 -28.43 -6.24
CA GLU A 116 42.98 -29.26 -5.23
C GLU A 116 41.95 -29.60 -4.16
N VAL A 117 41.50 -30.85 -4.17
CA VAL A 117 40.60 -31.44 -3.18
C VAL A 117 41.46 -32.02 -2.06
N GLU A 118 41.32 -31.50 -0.85
CA GLU A 118 41.82 -32.14 0.37
C GLU A 118 41.07 -31.58 1.61
N PRO A 119 41.08 -32.27 2.77
CA PRO A 119 40.06 -33.24 3.13
C PRO A 119 39.33 -32.93 4.45
N ASP A 120 38.30 -33.75 4.74
CA ASP A 120 37.77 -34.11 6.07
C ASP A 120 37.71 -33.02 7.15
N ILE A 121 36.56 -32.33 7.21
CA ILE A 121 36.14 -31.62 8.43
C ILE A 121 35.11 -32.48 9.16
N VAL A 122 35.66 -33.17 10.16
CA VAL A 122 35.07 -33.74 11.37
C VAL A 122 33.65 -33.22 11.68
N GLU A 123 32.69 -34.14 11.58
CA GLU A 123 31.33 -34.02 12.06
C GLU A 123 31.32 -33.88 13.60
N LYS A 124 31.30 -32.62 14.07
CA LYS A 124 31.13 -32.30 15.48
C LYS A 124 29.65 -32.07 15.74
N GLU A 125 28.99 -33.06 16.35
CA GLU A 125 27.62 -32.99 16.87
C GLU A 125 27.42 -31.69 17.65
N ARG A 126 26.79 -30.70 17.01
CA ARG A 126 26.31 -29.50 17.65
C ARG A 126 24.89 -29.79 18.12
N LYS A 127 24.75 -30.12 19.40
CA LYS A 127 23.45 -30.17 20.08
C LYS A 127 22.83 -28.77 20.02
N GLU A 128 21.81 -28.62 19.17
CA GLU A 128 20.98 -27.42 19.17
C GLU A 128 20.21 -27.33 20.50
N PRO A 129 20.21 -26.18 21.18
CA PRO A 129 19.29 -25.95 22.27
C PRO A 129 17.87 -25.85 21.68
N VAL A 130 17.03 -26.81 22.05
CA VAL A 130 15.59 -26.81 21.80
C VAL A 130 15.00 -25.54 22.43
N LEU A 131 14.83 -24.50 21.61
CA LEU A 131 14.09 -23.31 21.98
C LEU A 131 12.60 -23.69 21.93
N GLN A 132 12.04 -24.03 23.10
CA GLN A 132 10.60 -24.20 23.26
C GLN A 132 9.91 -22.85 22.99
N LYS A 133 9.52 -22.65 21.73
CA LYS A 133 8.63 -21.59 21.31
C LYS A 133 7.26 -21.86 21.93
N ASN A 134 7.01 -21.23 23.06
CA ASN A 134 5.73 -21.27 23.75
C ASN A 134 4.75 -20.38 22.96
N GLU A 135 4.26 -20.89 21.83
CA GLU A 135 3.09 -20.37 21.12
C GLU A 135 1.86 -20.62 21.98
N GLN A 136 1.65 -19.75 22.97
CA GLN A 136 0.33 -19.58 23.57
C GLN A 136 -0.60 -19.05 22.48
N GLN A 137 -1.29 -20.00 21.83
CA GLN A 137 -2.50 -19.75 21.07
C GLN A 137 -3.50 -19.06 22.00
N ILE A 138 -3.52 -17.74 21.96
CA ILE A 138 -4.65 -16.95 22.41
C ILE A 138 -5.68 -17.04 21.28
N GLU A 139 -6.41 -18.16 21.25
CA GLU A 139 -7.64 -18.30 20.47
C GLU A 139 -8.69 -17.40 21.13
N ASN A 140 -8.56 -16.08 20.90
CA ASN A 140 -9.60 -15.11 21.20
C ASN A 140 -10.74 -15.34 20.22
N LYS A 141 -11.55 -16.35 20.53
CA LYS A 141 -12.82 -16.65 19.90
C LYS A 141 -13.83 -15.60 20.33
N ILE A 142 -13.68 -14.39 19.80
CA ILE A 142 -14.69 -13.35 19.91
C ILE A 142 -15.91 -13.90 19.16
N PRO A 143 -17.09 -14.01 19.79
CA PRO A 143 -18.29 -14.44 19.10
C PRO A 143 -18.68 -13.32 18.13
N GLU A 144 -18.23 -13.45 16.89
CA GLU A 144 -18.52 -12.57 15.77
C GLU A 144 -19.97 -12.77 15.31
N LYS A 145 -20.92 -12.38 16.17
CA LYS A 145 -22.31 -12.21 15.78
C LYS A 145 -22.46 -10.81 15.17
N THR A 146 -21.71 -10.58 14.10
CA THR A 146 -21.79 -9.34 13.31
C THR A 146 -23.14 -9.35 12.59
N VAL A 147 -24.08 -8.56 13.10
CA VAL A 147 -25.35 -8.28 12.44
C VAL A 147 -25.02 -7.64 11.10
N LYS A 148 -25.17 -8.39 10.01
CA LYS A 148 -24.91 -7.91 8.66
C LYS A 148 -25.96 -6.85 8.33
N GLU A 149 -25.57 -5.57 8.41
CA GLU A 149 -26.40 -4.50 7.88
C GLU A 149 -26.55 -4.70 6.36
N PRO A 150 -27.78 -4.65 5.82
CA PRO A 150 -28.00 -4.81 4.38
C PRO A 150 -27.27 -3.70 3.63
N MET A 151 -26.50 -4.11 2.62
CA MET A 151 -25.76 -3.19 1.74
C MET A 151 -26.74 -2.25 1.03
N PRO A 152 -26.46 -0.93 0.93
CA PRO A 152 -27.29 -0.03 0.15
C PRO A 152 -27.33 -0.52 -1.30
N GLU A 153 -28.55 -0.71 -1.81
CA GLU A 153 -28.87 -1.47 -3.02
C GLU A 153 -28.27 -0.88 -4.33
N ASN A 154 -27.55 0.25 -4.29
CA ASN A 154 -27.27 1.00 -5.51
C ASN A 154 -25.90 1.70 -5.66
N THR A 155 -24.88 1.37 -4.87
CA THR A 155 -23.53 1.92 -5.11
C THR A 155 -22.45 0.88 -4.91
N LEU A 156 -22.19 0.09 -5.95
CA LEU A 156 -20.92 -0.63 -6.05
C LEU A 156 -19.80 0.42 -6.07
N PRO A 157 -18.70 0.19 -5.33
CA PRO A 157 -17.58 1.10 -5.33
C PRO A 157 -16.85 1.00 -6.67
N ASP A 158 -16.12 2.04 -7.02
CA ASP A 158 -15.13 1.95 -8.08
C ASP A 158 -13.93 1.14 -7.59
N PHE A 159 -14.00 -0.19 -7.78
CA PHE A 159 -12.96 -1.12 -7.35
C PHE A 159 -11.61 -0.80 -8.00
N SER A 160 -11.58 -0.41 -9.29
CA SER A 160 -10.36 0.00 -9.98
C SER A 160 -9.69 1.19 -9.29
N SER A 161 -10.46 2.23 -8.96
CA SER A 161 -9.91 3.39 -8.26
C SER A 161 -9.35 3.04 -6.88
N MET A 162 -9.95 2.08 -6.16
CA MET A 162 -9.40 1.59 -4.89
C MET A 162 -8.05 0.87 -5.06
N ILE A 163 -7.91 0.03 -6.10
CA ILE A 163 -6.66 -0.69 -6.39
C ILE A 163 -5.56 0.28 -6.82
N ILE A 164 -5.90 1.22 -7.73
CA ILE A 164 -4.97 2.25 -8.21
C ILE A 164 -4.52 3.14 -7.05
N LYS A 165 -5.43 3.50 -6.14
CA LYS A 165 -5.09 4.24 -4.92
C LYS A 165 -4.05 3.48 -4.08
N LEU A 166 -4.28 2.19 -3.83
CA LEU A 166 -3.33 1.34 -3.09
C LEU A 166 -1.95 1.32 -3.75
N GLN A 167 -1.89 1.09 -5.06
CA GLN A 167 -0.61 1.07 -5.79
C GLN A 167 0.12 2.42 -5.75
N ASN A 168 -0.61 3.53 -5.90
CA ASN A 168 -0.02 4.87 -5.86
C ASN A 168 0.55 5.18 -4.47
N GLU A 169 -0.19 4.85 -3.41
CA GLU A 169 0.30 5.03 -2.03
C GLU A 169 1.51 4.13 -1.74
N MET A 170 1.52 2.88 -2.20
CA MET A 170 2.70 2.01 -2.12
C MET A 170 3.91 2.61 -2.86
N HIS A 171 3.71 3.15 -4.06
CA HIS A 171 4.78 3.78 -4.84
C HIS A 171 5.39 4.98 -4.08
N ILE A 172 4.57 5.81 -3.46
CA ILE A 172 5.02 6.93 -2.63
C ILE A 172 5.85 6.42 -1.44
N ILE A 173 5.40 5.36 -0.77
CA ILE A 173 6.15 4.75 0.33
C ILE A 173 7.49 4.22 -0.15
N TYR A 174 7.53 3.47 -1.25
CA TYR A 174 8.79 2.92 -1.78
C TYR A 174 9.78 3.99 -2.23
N ALA A 175 9.31 5.14 -2.70
CA ALA A 175 10.15 6.28 -3.02
C ALA A 175 10.86 6.90 -1.80
N ASP A 176 10.39 6.65 -0.57
CA ASP A 176 11.05 7.06 0.68
C ASP A 176 12.26 6.19 1.03
N ALA A 177 12.38 4.99 0.45
CA ALA A 177 13.48 4.08 0.72
C ALA A 177 14.77 4.52 -0.02
N HIS A 178 15.87 4.63 0.72
CA HIS A 178 17.17 4.99 0.16
C HIS A 178 18.20 3.88 0.34
N HIS A 179 18.93 3.57 -0.74
CA HIS A 179 20.04 2.63 -0.69
C HIS A 179 21.13 3.14 0.27
N GLN A 180 21.56 2.27 1.17
CA GLN A 180 22.68 2.53 2.07
C GLN A 180 23.80 1.53 1.76
N GLY A 181 24.80 1.97 0.98
CA GLY A 181 25.96 1.14 0.62
C GLY A 181 25.65 0.07 -0.42
N ASN A 182 26.36 -1.07 -0.34
CA ASN A 182 26.31 -2.17 -1.31
C ASN A 182 25.29 -3.27 -0.95
N ASP A 183 24.48 -3.08 0.10
CA ASP A 183 23.50 -4.08 0.50
C ASP A 183 22.23 -3.98 -0.37
N HIS A 184 21.54 -5.08 -0.63
CA HIS A 184 20.32 -5.13 -1.45
C HIS A 184 19.08 -4.54 -0.72
N LEU A 185 19.31 -3.83 0.38
CA LEU A 185 18.30 -3.28 1.25
C LEU A 185 18.34 -1.75 1.22
N ALA A 186 17.18 -1.14 1.02
CA ALA A 186 17.02 0.31 1.10
C ALA A 186 16.32 0.67 2.42
N LYS A 187 16.90 1.57 3.21
CA LYS A 187 16.32 1.98 4.49
C LYS A 187 15.29 3.08 4.28
N PHE A 188 14.11 2.94 4.91
CA PHE A 188 13.11 4.01 4.92
C PHE A 188 13.56 5.17 5.81
N LYS A 189 13.30 6.41 5.40
CA LYS A 189 13.60 7.61 6.19
C LYS A 189 12.45 8.00 7.11
N SER A 190 11.23 7.82 6.63
CA SER A 190 10.01 8.30 7.28
C SER A 190 9.34 7.22 8.15
N TYR A 191 9.79 5.97 8.08
CA TYR A 191 9.17 4.82 8.73
C TYR A 191 10.19 4.03 9.55
N SER A 192 9.81 3.66 10.78
CA SER A 192 10.66 2.86 11.67
C SER A 192 10.15 1.44 11.84
N THR A 193 8.83 1.23 11.72
CA THR A 193 8.17 -0.06 11.94
C THR A 193 7.21 -0.40 10.80
N LYS A 194 6.88 -1.69 10.61
CA LYS A 194 5.84 -2.10 9.65
C LYS A 194 4.48 -1.46 9.97
N GLN A 195 4.19 -1.29 11.26
CA GLN A 195 2.94 -0.69 11.72
C GLN A 195 2.77 0.75 11.24
N ASP A 196 3.86 1.54 11.16
CA ASP A 196 3.82 2.92 10.66
C ASP A 196 3.29 2.98 9.21
N ILE A 197 3.72 2.03 8.38
CA ILE A 197 3.24 1.86 6.99
C ILE A 197 1.79 1.40 6.99
N TYR A 198 1.45 0.36 7.78
CA TYR A 198 0.11 -0.22 7.75
C TYR A 198 -0.99 0.77 8.09
N GLN A 199 -0.76 1.67 9.06
CA GLN A 199 -1.73 2.68 9.47
C GLN A 199 -2.21 3.59 8.32
N GLN A 200 -1.42 3.75 7.25
CA GLN A 200 -1.83 4.56 6.09
C GLN A 200 -2.95 3.90 5.27
N PHE A 201 -3.08 2.58 5.34
CA PHE A 201 -3.97 1.79 4.49
C PHE A 201 -5.19 1.25 5.22
N LEU A 202 -5.17 1.19 6.56
CA LEU A 202 -6.20 0.51 7.37
C LEU A 202 -7.63 1.07 7.19
N ASP A 203 -7.77 2.26 6.61
CA ASP A 203 -9.09 2.82 6.26
C ASP A 203 -9.79 2.06 5.13
N TYR A 204 -9.05 1.33 4.29
CA TYR A 204 -9.59 0.68 3.09
C TYR A 204 -8.89 -0.64 2.70
N VAL A 205 -7.88 -1.08 3.44
CA VAL A 205 -7.20 -2.38 3.28
C VAL A 205 -7.16 -3.10 4.62
N SER A 206 -7.47 -4.38 4.61
CA SER A 206 -7.38 -5.20 5.82
C SER A 206 -5.94 -5.43 6.24
N PHE A 207 -5.71 -5.58 7.55
CA PHE A 207 -4.39 -5.90 8.10
C PHE A 207 -3.81 -7.18 7.48
N ASP A 208 -4.60 -8.24 7.33
CA ASP A 208 -4.15 -9.51 6.73
C ASP A 208 -3.64 -9.34 5.29
N ALA A 209 -4.33 -8.50 4.51
CA ALA A 209 -3.91 -8.20 3.14
C ALA A 209 -2.59 -7.42 3.13
N LEU A 210 -2.41 -6.46 4.05
CA LEU A 210 -1.18 -5.69 4.19
C LEU A 210 -0.01 -6.58 4.64
N GLU A 211 -0.20 -7.40 5.66
CA GLU A 211 0.81 -8.37 6.11
C GLU A 211 1.28 -9.25 4.95
N LYS A 212 0.34 -9.84 4.20
CA LYS A 212 0.70 -10.68 3.04
C LYS A 212 1.42 -9.89 1.95
N LEU A 213 0.95 -8.69 1.65
CA LEU A 213 1.52 -7.83 0.61
C LEU A 213 2.95 -7.39 0.94
N PHE A 214 3.20 -7.09 2.21
CA PHE A 214 4.45 -6.54 2.70
C PHE A 214 5.41 -7.57 3.29
N HIS A 215 4.98 -8.83 3.45
CA HIS A 215 5.72 -9.89 4.12
C HIS A 215 7.15 -10.03 3.61
N ASN A 216 7.30 -10.07 2.28
CA ASN A 216 8.59 -10.30 1.61
C ASN A 216 9.25 -9.01 1.09
N THR A 217 8.54 -7.88 1.10
CA THR A 217 9.04 -6.61 0.55
C THR A 217 9.61 -5.70 1.62
N ILE A 218 9.17 -5.80 2.88
CA ILE A 218 9.73 -5.00 3.98
C ILE A 218 10.18 -5.86 5.17
N THR A 219 11.34 -5.53 5.70
CA THR A 219 11.94 -6.19 6.87
C THR A 219 12.22 -5.16 7.95
N GLU A 220 11.74 -5.43 9.15
CA GLU A 220 11.97 -4.60 10.34
C GLU A 220 13.21 -5.12 11.07
N LYS A 221 14.15 -4.22 11.38
CA LYS A 221 15.37 -4.48 12.16
C LYS A 221 15.39 -3.55 13.37
N GLU A 222 16.30 -3.81 14.31
CA GLU A 222 16.45 -2.99 15.53
C GLU A 222 16.67 -1.50 15.24
N ASP A 223 17.34 -1.18 14.13
CA ASP A 223 17.70 0.18 13.76
C ASP A 223 16.76 0.82 12.73
N GLY A 224 15.69 0.14 12.31
CA GLY A 224 14.63 0.71 11.48
C GLY A 224 14.03 -0.27 10.46
N LEU A 225 13.30 0.29 9.50
CA LEU A 225 12.60 -0.46 8.47
C LEU A 225 13.34 -0.44 7.13
N TYR A 226 13.37 -1.59 6.45
CA TYR A 226 14.09 -1.78 5.20
C TYR A 226 13.18 -2.34 4.11
N LEU A 227 13.33 -1.83 2.90
CA LEU A 227 12.76 -2.36 1.66
C LEU A 227 13.71 -3.42 1.08
N ASN A 228 13.18 -4.60 0.78
CA ASN A 228 13.82 -5.65 0.01
C ASN A 228 13.42 -5.52 -1.46
N ALA A 229 14.35 -5.05 -2.30
CA ALA A 229 14.08 -4.75 -3.72
C ALA A 229 13.87 -6.00 -4.60
N SER A 230 14.12 -7.21 -4.08
CA SER A 230 14.00 -8.47 -4.85
C SER A 230 12.56 -8.87 -5.17
N HIS A 231 11.57 -8.26 -4.50
CA HIS A 231 10.16 -8.56 -4.71
C HIS A 231 9.40 -7.28 -5.05
N MET A 232 9.04 -7.14 -6.33
CA MET A 232 8.04 -6.14 -6.72
C MET A 232 6.68 -6.59 -6.20
N GLY A 233 5.90 -5.63 -5.70
CA GLY A 233 4.52 -5.86 -5.25
C GLY A 233 3.61 -6.23 -6.43
N PHE A 234 2.32 -6.32 -6.16
CA PHE A 234 1.37 -6.57 -7.24
C PHE A 234 1.31 -5.37 -8.20
N TYR A 235 0.94 -5.65 -9.44
CA TYR A 235 0.67 -4.64 -10.45
C TYR A 235 -0.75 -4.84 -10.99
N PHE A 236 -1.56 -3.78 -10.95
CA PHE A 236 -2.81 -3.65 -11.68
C PHE A 236 -2.60 -2.63 -12.80
N GLU A 237 -2.97 -3.00 -14.01
CA GLU A 237 -2.76 -2.20 -15.21
C GLU A 237 -4.01 -1.35 -15.48
N SER A 238 -3.88 -0.04 -15.26
CA SER A 238 -4.98 0.89 -15.52
C SER A 238 -5.27 0.98 -17.01
N GLY A 239 -6.54 0.91 -17.39
CA GLY A 239 -6.99 0.93 -18.78
C GLY A 239 -7.10 -0.45 -19.43
N THR A 240 -6.53 -1.49 -18.83
CA THR A 240 -6.71 -2.88 -19.28
C THR A 240 -8.03 -3.44 -18.71
N PRO A 241 -8.85 -4.14 -19.51
CA PRO A 241 -10.07 -4.76 -19.04
C PRO A 241 -9.85 -5.68 -17.85
N TYR A 242 -10.83 -5.73 -16.95
CA TYR A 242 -10.85 -6.64 -15.81
C TYR A 242 -12.27 -7.19 -15.61
N GLU A 243 -12.38 -8.33 -14.97
CA GLU A 243 -13.65 -8.96 -14.62
C GLU A 243 -14.00 -8.65 -13.17
N THR A 244 -15.29 -8.44 -12.90
CA THR A 244 -15.81 -8.33 -11.53
C THR A 244 -16.76 -9.50 -11.26
N LYS A 245 -16.44 -10.31 -10.26
CA LYS A 245 -17.21 -11.47 -9.85
C LYS A 245 -17.81 -11.25 -8.46
N ARG A 246 -19.14 -11.26 -8.36
CA ARG A 246 -19.83 -11.25 -7.06
C ARG A 246 -19.65 -12.60 -6.39
N LEU A 247 -19.15 -12.61 -5.15
CA LEU A 247 -19.05 -13.84 -4.34
C LEU A 247 -20.29 -14.02 -3.45
N ASN A 248 -20.79 -12.93 -2.87
CA ASN A 248 -22.02 -12.89 -2.07
C ASN A 248 -22.52 -11.43 -1.96
N ASP A 249 -23.41 -11.14 -1.00
CA ASP A 249 -23.98 -9.81 -0.81
C ASP A 249 -22.98 -8.76 -0.35
N THR A 250 -21.90 -9.16 0.31
CA THR A 250 -20.91 -8.26 0.89
C THR A 250 -19.51 -8.46 0.32
N GLN A 251 -19.32 -9.34 -0.67
CA GLN A 251 -18.00 -9.68 -1.19
C GLN A 251 -17.96 -9.75 -2.71
N TYR A 252 -16.91 -9.18 -3.28
CA TYR A 252 -16.62 -9.15 -4.71
C TYR A 252 -15.16 -9.48 -4.98
N GLN A 253 -14.88 -9.99 -6.17
CA GLN A 253 -13.54 -10.18 -6.69
C GLN A 253 -13.35 -9.38 -7.97
N VAL A 254 -12.22 -8.70 -8.07
CA VAL A 254 -11.69 -8.16 -9.32
C VAL A 254 -10.60 -9.08 -9.82
N ILE A 255 -10.69 -9.49 -11.08
CA ILE A 255 -9.75 -10.41 -11.73
C ILE A 255 -9.20 -9.72 -12.96
N GLN A 256 -7.87 -9.56 -13.05
CA GLN A 256 -7.20 -9.02 -14.22
C GLN A 256 -6.14 -10.01 -14.71
N HIS A 257 -6.26 -10.41 -15.97
CA HIS A 257 -5.26 -11.21 -16.67
C HIS A 257 -4.28 -10.26 -17.35
N GLN A 258 -3.00 -10.48 -17.11
CA GLN A 258 -1.90 -9.67 -17.59
C GLN A 258 -0.90 -10.56 -18.31
N TYR A 259 -0.18 -9.97 -19.26
CA TYR A 259 0.95 -10.61 -19.91
C TYR A 259 2.10 -9.63 -19.97
N SER A 260 3.31 -10.10 -19.66
CA SER A 260 4.53 -9.34 -19.91
C SER A 260 5.60 -10.27 -20.47
N ASP A 261 6.48 -9.73 -21.30
CA ASP A 261 7.60 -10.50 -21.87
C ASP A 261 8.53 -11.04 -20.78
N LEU A 262 8.62 -10.36 -19.62
CA LEU A 262 9.49 -10.74 -18.52
C LEU A 262 8.89 -11.80 -17.58
N HIS A 263 7.59 -11.73 -17.30
CA HIS A 263 6.92 -12.58 -16.29
C HIS A 263 5.89 -13.55 -16.88
N GLY A 264 5.69 -13.54 -18.20
CA GLY A 264 4.67 -14.34 -18.86
C GLY A 264 3.25 -13.91 -18.48
N SER A 265 2.34 -14.87 -18.50
CA SER A 265 0.94 -14.68 -18.09
C SER A 265 0.83 -14.62 -16.57
N VAL A 266 0.11 -13.63 -16.08
CA VAL A 266 -0.11 -13.37 -14.66
C VAL A 266 -1.59 -13.08 -14.44
N THR A 267 -2.17 -13.68 -13.42
CA THR A 267 -3.55 -13.38 -12.99
C THR A 267 -3.52 -12.68 -11.63
N LEU A 268 -3.97 -11.42 -11.60
CA LEU A 268 -4.22 -10.65 -10.38
C LEU A 268 -5.66 -10.87 -9.93
N THR A 269 -5.85 -11.27 -8.67
CA THR A 269 -7.16 -11.37 -8.02
C THR A 269 -7.19 -10.53 -6.74
N VAL A 270 -8.09 -9.54 -6.70
CA VAL A 270 -8.31 -8.68 -5.53
C VAL A 270 -9.70 -8.96 -4.96
N THR A 271 -9.78 -9.34 -3.69
CA THR A 271 -11.06 -9.59 -3.01
C THR A 271 -11.42 -8.38 -2.13
N PHE A 272 -12.65 -7.91 -2.29
CA PHE A 272 -13.24 -6.82 -1.53
C PHE A 272 -14.33 -7.33 -0.60
N GLU A 273 -14.45 -6.71 0.56
CA GLU A 273 -15.50 -6.99 1.54
C GLU A 273 -16.13 -5.70 2.07
N PHE A 274 -17.46 -5.67 2.16
CA PHE A 274 -18.21 -4.58 2.75
C PHE A 274 -18.37 -4.80 4.26
N ILE A 275 -17.64 -4.03 5.06
CA ILE A 275 -17.60 -4.14 6.52
C ILE A 275 -17.79 -2.73 7.10
N ASN A 276 -18.66 -2.59 8.12
CA ASN A 276 -18.89 -1.32 8.82
C ASN A 276 -19.19 -0.14 7.87
N LYS A 277 -20.06 -0.38 6.88
CA LYS A 277 -20.47 0.61 5.86
C LYS A 277 -19.35 1.08 4.92
N LYS A 278 -18.23 0.35 4.83
CA LYS A 278 -17.09 0.66 3.96
C LYS A 278 -16.66 -0.58 3.19
N TRP A 279 -16.14 -0.37 1.98
CA TRP A 279 -15.47 -1.42 1.22
C TRP A 279 -14.00 -1.49 1.63
N ILE A 280 -13.53 -2.70 1.91
CA ILE A 280 -12.16 -3.00 2.35
C ILE A 280 -11.55 -4.02 1.40
N ILE A 281 -10.29 -3.81 1.00
CA ILE A 281 -9.49 -4.82 0.30
C ILE A 281 -9.09 -5.91 1.30
N LYS A 282 -9.71 -7.09 1.18
CA LYS A 282 -9.55 -8.21 2.11
C LYS A 282 -8.42 -9.16 1.71
N ALA A 283 -8.15 -9.30 0.42
CA ALA A 283 -7.05 -10.13 -0.07
C ALA A 283 -6.55 -9.66 -1.44
N ILE A 284 -5.25 -9.85 -1.68
CA ILE A 284 -4.59 -9.60 -2.96
C ILE A 284 -3.77 -10.85 -3.28
N ASN A 285 -3.99 -11.44 -4.44
CA ASN A 285 -3.28 -12.62 -4.90
C ASN A 285 -2.82 -12.41 -6.33
N GLN A 286 -1.57 -12.74 -6.61
CA GLN A 286 -1.01 -12.73 -7.95
C GLN A 286 -0.42 -14.10 -8.22
N VAL A 287 -0.85 -14.75 -9.29
CA VAL A 287 -0.39 -16.08 -9.70
C VAL A 287 0.19 -15.96 -11.10
N SER A 288 1.43 -16.39 -11.29
CA SER A 288 2.03 -16.55 -12.61
C SER A 288 1.62 -17.92 -13.15
N ASP A 289 1.12 -17.94 -14.39
CA ASP A 289 0.88 -19.18 -15.11
C ASP A 289 2.24 -19.66 -15.64
N VAL A 290 2.96 -20.38 -14.80
CA VAL A 290 4.21 -21.02 -15.21
C VAL A 290 3.85 -22.16 -16.15
N ASN A 291 4.06 -21.95 -17.45
CA ASN A 291 4.01 -23.00 -18.47
C ASN A 291 5.27 -23.86 -18.44
#